data_AF-A0A8J8G0F0-F1
#
_entry.id   AF-A0A8J8G0F0-F1
#
_cell.length_a   1.000
_cell.length_b   1.000
_cell.length_c   1.000
_cell.angle_alpha   90.00
_cell.angle_beta   90.00
_cell.angle_gamma   90.00
#
_symmetry.space_group_name_H-M   'P 1'
#
loop_
_entity.id
_entity.type
_entity.pdbx_description
1 polymer ?
#
loop_
_entity_poly.entity_id
_entity_poly.type
_entity_poly.pdbx_seq_one_letter_code
_entity_poly.pdbx_strand_id
1 'polypeptide(L)'
;MSSSDEYSIIKQDIQKIMKSYTELLEVISEKNSNEVNQILWKIRADLETIVIEFKSLITDSLLIENWQEQFHSDFKGTKSKEKAIFKLQEFNMSVGEIMDLFSKKKKECYQYLWKLKEVISSVISAFPKTRLKWEDNQFQEEKEKIFEI
;
A
#
# COMPACT_ATOMS: atom_id res chain seq x y z
N MET A 1 -9.03 7.12 27.10
CA MET A 1 -8.46 5.83 26.65
C MET A 1 -7.03 5.78 27.13
N SER A 2 -6.54 4.61 27.56
CA SER A 2 -5.15 4.49 27.98
C SER A 2 -4.26 4.29 26.75
N SER A 3 -3.00 4.72 26.81
CA SER A 3 -2.03 4.50 25.73
C SER A 3 -1.89 3.01 25.37
N SER A 4 -2.09 2.11 26.33
CA SER A 4 -2.10 0.65 26.10
C SER A 4 -3.21 0.18 25.14
N ASP A 5 -4.37 0.83 25.16
CA ASP A 5 -5.52 0.45 24.34
C ASP A 5 -5.31 0.86 22.87
N GLU A 6 -4.76 2.06 22.66
CA GLU A 6 -4.43 2.60 21.32
C GLU A 6 -3.37 1.74 20.61
N TYR A 7 -2.34 1.31 21.35
CA TYR A 7 -1.33 0.39 20.80
C TYR A 7 -1.91 -0.97 20.40
N SER A 8 -2.92 -1.47 21.12
CA SER A 8 -3.57 -2.74 20.79
C SER A 8 -4.40 -2.64 19.52
N ILE A 9 -5.06 -1.50 19.28
CA ILE A 9 -5.86 -1.27 18.07
C ILE A 9 -4.95 -1.22 16.84
N ILE A 10 -3.91 -0.37 16.87
CA ILE A 10 -2.93 -0.27 15.77
C ILE A 10 -2.30 -1.63 15.47
N LYS A 11 -1.99 -2.41 16.52
CA LYS A 11 -1.46 -3.76 16.35
C LYS A 11 -2.39 -4.65 15.49
N GLN A 12 -3.69 -4.63 15.77
CA GLN A 12 -4.68 -5.43 15.04
C GLN A 12 -4.84 -4.94 13.61
N ASP A 13 -4.82 -3.63 13.39
CA ASP A 13 -4.95 -3.04 12.06
C ASP A 13 -3.72 -3.34 11.20
N ILE A 14 -2.49 -3.26 11.74
CA ILE A 14 -1.27 -3.69 11.04
C ILE A 14 -1.41 -5.15 10.59
N GLN A 15 -1.85 -6.05 11.48
CA GLN A 15 -2.01 -7.47 11.16
C GLN A 15 -3.01 -7.68 10.01
N LYS A 16 -4.16 -7.00 10.06
CA LYS A 16 -5.22 -7.11 9.05
C LYS A 16 -4.76 -6.58 7.68
N ILE A 17 -4.10 -5.43 7.68
CA ILE A 17 -3.54 -4.81 6.46
C ILE A 17 -2.49 -5.72 5.84
N MET A 18 -1.52 -6.16 6.63
CA MET A 18 -0.42 -6.98 6.13
C MET A 18 -0.89 -8.35 5.66
N LYS A 19 -1.88 -8.96 6.36
CA LYS A 19 -2.53 -10.19 5.87
C LYS A 19 -3.18 -9.98 4.50
N SER A 20 -3.99 -8.93 4.36
CA SER A 20 -4.65 -8.61 3.08
C SER A 20 -3.64 -8.35 1.95
N TYR A 21 -2.51 -7.73 2.30
CA TYR A 21 -1.43 -7.45 1.38
C TYR A 21 -0.69 -8.72 0.93
N THR A 22 -0.29 -9.59 1.86
CA THR A 22 0.34 -10.87 1.53
C THR A 22 -0.60 -11.75 0.68
N GLU A 23 -1.88 -11.85 1.06
CA GLU A 23 -2.89 -12.57 0.28
C GLU A 23 -3.02 -12.02 -1.14
N LEU A 24 -2.97 -10.69 -1.31
CA LEU A 24 -2.95 -10.10 -2.66
C LEU A 24 -1.70 -10.52 -3.44
N LEU A 25 -0.51 -10.45 -2.84
CA LEU A 25 0.74 -10.78 -3.53
C LEU A 25 0.79 -12.22 -4.03
N GLU A 26 0.19 -13.15 -3.29
CA GLU A 26 0.10 -14.58 -3.67
C GLU A 26 -0.67 -14.78 -4.97
N VAL A 27 -1.70 -13.97 -5.22
CA VAL A 27 -2.64 -14.14 -6.36
C VAL A 27 -2.61 -12.98 -7.36
N ILE A 28 -1.70 -12.00 -7.21
CA ILE A 28 -1.71 -10.76 -7.99
C ILE A 28 -1.57 -11.00 -9.50
N SER A 29 -0.84 -12.05 -9.88
CA SER A 29 -0.62 -12.44 -11.28
C SER A 29 -1.87 -13.07 -11.90
N GLU A 30 -2.73 -13.67 -11.09
CA GLU A 30 -3.94 -14.39 -11.52
C GLU A 30 -5.18 -13.47 -11.59
N LYS A 31 -5.13 -12.35 -10.86
CA LYS A 31 -6.23 -11.37 -10.80
C LYS A 31 -6.22 -10.41 -12.00
N ASN A 32 -7.43 -10.02 -12.40
CA ASN A 32 -7.60 -8.93 -13.36
C ASN A 32 -7.21 -7.57 -12.72
N SER A 33 -6.86 -6.60 -13.57
CA SER A 33 -6.35 -5.29 -13.12
C SER A 33 -7.34 -4.52 -12.25
N ASN A 34 -8.65 -4.60 -12.52
CA ASN A 34 -9.65 -3.89 -11.74
C ASN A 34 -9.76 -4.44 -10.30
N GLU A 35 -9.73 -5.76 -10.13
CA GLU A 35 -9.69 -6.39 -8.80
C GLU A 35 -8.44 -6.01 -8.02
N VAL A 36 -7.26 -6.11 -8.65
CA VAL A 36 -6.00 -5.70 -8.02
C VAL A 36 -6.07 -4.24 -7.61
N ASN A 37 -6.58 -3.36 -8.47
CA ASN A 37 -6.76 -1.94 -8.18
C ASN A 37 -7.63 -1.70 -6.93
N GLN A 38 -8.79 -2.36 -6.86
CA GLN A 38 -9.71 -2.21 -5.73
C GLN A 38 -9.07 -2.63 -4.41
N ILE A 39 -8.35 -3.75 -4.41
CA ILE A 39 -7.67 -4.25 -3.22
C ILE A 39 -6.53 -3.30 -2.81
N LEU A 40 -5.70 -2.87 -3.77
CA LEU A 40 -4.61 -1.92 -3.51
C LEU A 40 -5.13 -0.59 -2.97
N TRP A 41 -6.22 -0.06 -3.51
CA TRP A 41 -6.85 1.17 -2.99
C TRP A 41 -7.29 1.02 -1.54
N LYS A 42 -7.92 -0.11 -1.21
CA LYS A 42 -8.34 -0.40 0.16
C LYS A 42 -7.15 -0.47 1.10
N ILE A 43 -6.12 -1.25 0.75
CA ILE A 43 -4.89 -1.38 1.54
C ILE A 43 -4.24 0.00 1.72
N ARG A 44 -4.16 0.82 0.67
CA ARG A 44 -3.60 2.18 0.72
C ARG A 44 -4.38 3.10 1.65
N ALA A 45 -5.70 3.02 1.64
CA ALA A 45 -6.54 3.80 2.54
C ALA A 45 -6.36 3.36 4.00
N ASP A 46 -6.36 2.05 4.26
CA ASP A 46 -6.13 1.50 5.60
C ASP A 46 -4.73 1.88 6.12
N LEU A 47 -3.71 1.85 5.24
CA LEU A 47 -2.35 2.31 5.55
C LEU A 47 -2.27 3.81 5.83
N GLU A 48 -3.03 4.65 5.13
CA GLU A 48 -3.06 6.09 5.41
C GLU A 48 -3.54 6.36 6.84
N THR A 49 -4.66 5.74 7.22
CA THR A 49 -5.21 5.83 8.57
C THR A 49 -4.18 5.41 9.61
N ILE A 50 -3.58 4.23 9.44
CA ILE A 50 -2.65 3.69 10.45
C ILE A 50 -1.36 4.50 10.55
N VAL A 51 -0.88 5.05 9.42
CA VAL A 51 0.30 5.93 9.41
C VAL A 51 0.02 7.20 10.21
N ILE A 52 -1.16 7.81 10.04
CA ILE A 52 -1.54 9.02 10.78
C ILE A 52 -1.60 8.72 12.29
N GLU A 53 -2.31 7.65 12.66
CA GLU A 53 -2.45 7.22 14.05
C GLU A 53 -1.08 6.88 14.66
N PHE A 54 -0.26 6.11 13.96
CA PHE A 54 1.04 5.70 14.44
C PHE A 54 2.04 6.87 14.53
N LYS A 55 1.98 7.85 13.60
CA LYS A 55 2.77 9.09 13.71
C LYS A 55 2.47 9.84 15.00
N SER A 56 1.20 9.89 15.43
CA SER A 56 0.81 10.58 16.66
C SER A 56 1.42 9.96 17.93
N LEU A 57 1.77 8.66 17.88
CA LEU A 57 2.38 7.92 18.98
C LEU A 57 3.91 7.97 19.00
N ILE A 58 4.56 8.37 17.90
CA ILE A 58 6.02 8.46 17.79
C ILE A 58 6.41 9.93 17.94
N THR A 59 6.94 10.30 19.10
CA THR A 59 7.20 11.68 19.56
C THR A 59 8.33 12.41 18.80
N ASP A 60 8.83 11.85 17.71
CA ASP A 60 10.09 12.23 17.05
C ASP A 60 9.85 12.75 15.62
N SER A 61 9.04 13.81 15.49
CA SER A 61 8.46 14.30 14.22
C SER A 61 9.48 14.85 13.22
N LEU A 62 10.54 15.53 13.69
CA LEU A 62 11.51 16.23 12.83
C LEU A 62 12.38 15.27 12.02
N LEU A 63 12.75 14.13 12.61
CA LEU A 63 13.48 13.09 11.87
C LEU A 63 12.58 12.37 10.87
N ILE A 64 11.25 12.43 11.00
CA ILE A 64 10.31 11.75 10.12
C ILE A 64 10.14 12.46 8.77
N GLU A 65 10.22 13.80 8.76
CA GLU A 65 9.92 14.59 7.55
C GLU A 65 11.07 14.54 6.52
N ASN A 66 12.33 14.60 6.97
CA ASN A 66 13.49 14.58 6.07
C ASN A 66 13.63 13.29 5.23
N TRP A 67 13.30 12.13 5.80
CA TRP A 67 13.43 10.87 5.04
C TRP A 67 12.25 10.67 4.07
N GLN A 68 11.07 11.24 4.37
CA GLN A 68 9.90 11.18 3.49
C GLN A 68 10.16 11.97 2.21
N GLU A 69 10.72 13.18 2.33
CA GLU A 69 11.12 14.01 1.19
C GLU A 69 12.17 13.31 0.31
N GLN A 70 13.19 12.71 0.92
CA GLN A 70 14.21 11.94 0.19
C GLN A 70 13.58 10.78 -0.59
N PHE A 71 12.66 10.04 0.05
CA PHE A 71 11.99 8.93 -0.61
C PHE A 71 11.12 9.39 -1.79
N HIS A 72 10.39 10.50 -1.66
CA HIS A 72 9.60 11.06 -2.75
C HIS A 72 10.45 11.53 -3.94
N SER A 73 11.63 12.10 -3.67
CA SER A 73 12.60 12.46 -4.73
C SER A 73 13.09 11.24 -5.51
N ASP A 74 13.37 10.14 -4.81
CA ASP A 74 14.00 8.97 -5.42
C ASP A 74 12.98 8.00 -6.04
N PHE A 75 11.73 8.02 -5.59
CA PHE A 75 10.73 7.04 -5.98
C PHE A 75 9.92 7.47 -7.21
N LYS A 76 10.18 6.83 -8.35
CA LYS A 76 9.35 6.94 -9.57
C LYS A 76 8.33 5.79 -9.64
N GLY A 77 7.07 6.15 -9.83
CA GLY A 77 5.98 5.21 -10.12
C GLY A 77 6.16 4.49 -11.46
N THR A 78 5.31 3.51 -11.72
CA THR A 78 5.33 2.73 -12.98
C THR A 78 3.91 2.48 -13.48
N LYS A 79 3.76 2.42 -14.80
CA LYS A 79 2.54 1.98 -15.50
C LYS A 79 2.66 0.57 -16.07
N SER A 80 3.83 -0.05 -16.01
CA SER A 80 4.04 -1.45 -16.39
C SER A 80 3.59 -2.36 -15.24
N LYS A 81 2.74 -3.35 -15.55
CA LYS A 81 2.20 -4.31 -14.59
C LYS A 81 3.32 -5.13 -13.94
N GLU A 82 4.26 -5.64 -14.72
CA GLU A 82 5.38 -6.43 -14.21
C GLU A 82 6.27 -5.64 -13.25
N LYS A 83 6.64 -4.41 -13.63
CA LYS A 83 7.43 -3.52 -12.75
C LYS A 83 6.66 -3.15 -11.48
N ALA A 84 5.33 -3.02 -11.57
CA ALA A 84 4.48 -2.76 -10.41
C ALA A 84 4.48 -3.96 -9.45
N ILE A 85 4.29 -5.18 -9.98
CA ILE A 85 4.35 -6.42 -9.19
C ILE A 85 5.72 -6.56 -8.52
N PHE A 86 6.81 -6.35 -9.27
CA PHE A 86 8.17 -6.40 -8.73
C PHE A 86 8.35 -5.42 -7.55
N LYS A 87 7.96 -4.15 -7.72
CA LYS A 87 8.02 -3.14 -6.66
C LYS A 87 7.18 -3.49 -5.44
N LEU A 88 6.02 -4.15 -5.62
CA LEU A 88 5.23 -4.63 -4.50
C LEU A 88 5.94 -5.81 -3.80
N GLN A 89 6.52 -6.74 -4.55
CA GLN A 89 7.26 -7.88 -3.97
C GLN A 89 8.48 -7.48 -3.15
N GLU A 90 9.12 -6.33 -3.42
CA GLU A 90 10.19 -5.76 -2.57
C GLU A 90 9.72 -5.49 -1.12
N PHE A 91 8.41 -5.41 -0.90
CA PHE A 91 7.77 -5.22 0.40
C PHE A 91 7.04 -6.48 0.88
N ASN A 92 7.42 -7.68 0.41
CA ASN A 92 6.81 -8.93 0.88
C ASN A 92 7.33 -9.37 2.26
N MET A 93 7.08 -8.56 3.29
CA MET A 93 7.36 -8.90 4.68
C MET A 93 6.20 -9.70 5.27
N SER A 94 6.50 -10.79 5.95
CA SER A 94 5.47 -11.59 6.62
C SER A 94 4.82 -10.84 7.77
N VAL A 95 3.60 -11.24 8.13
CA VAL A 95 2.90 -10.69 9.32
C VAL A 95 3.75 -10.90 10.58
N GLY A 96 4.47 -12.02 10.71
CA GLY A 96 5.34 -12.25 11.87
C GLY A 96 6.47 -11.22 11.99
N GLU A 97 7.14 -10.94 10.86
CA GLU A 97 8.26 -10.00 10.81
C GLU A 97 7.82 -8.55 11.12
N ILE A 98 6.72 -8.08 10.54
CA ILE A 98 6.25 -6.71 10.81
C ILE A 98 5.77 -6.56 12.26
N MET A 99 5.22 -7.61 12.87
CA MET A 99 4.83 -7.58 14.28
C MET A 99 6.02 -7.56 15.23
N ASP A 100 7.11 -8.24 14.86
CA ASP A 100 8.38 -8.15 15.59
C ASP A 100 8.96 -6.73 15.49
N LEU A 101 8.93 -6.14 14.29
CA LEU A 101 9.35 -4.76 14.04
C LEU A 101 8.52 -3.75 14.85
N PHE A 102 7.19 -3.92 14.88
CA PHE A 102 6.30 -3.08 15.68
C PHE A 102 6.65 -3.12 17.18
N SER A 103 6.99 -4.31 17.69
CA SER A 103 7.28 -4.53 19.10
C SER A 103 8.66 -3.99 19.52
N LYS A 104 9.68 -4.18 18.66
CA LYS A 104 11.08 -3.87 18.98
C LYS A 104 11.55 -2.53 18.46
N LYS A 105 11.02 -2.10 17.32
CA LYS A 105 11.55 -0.99 16.50
C LYS A 105 10.45 -0.19 15.81
N LYS A 106 9.60 0.44 16.63
CA LYS A 106 8.42 1.20 16.18
C LYS A 106 8.70 2.19 15.03
N LYS A 107 9.85 2.88 15.06
CA LYS A 107 10.25 3.82 14.00
C LYS A 107 10.46 3.12 12.65
N GLU A 108 11.16 1.99 12.64
CA GLU A 108 11.38 1.19 11.42
C GLU A 108 10.04 0.61 10.92
N CYS A 109 9.16 0.19 11.82
CA CYS A 109 7.79 -0.24 11.48
C CYS A 109 6.98 0.87 10.82
N TYR A 110 6.99 2.07 11.40
CA TYR A 110 6.31 3.22 10.82
C TYR A 110 6.86 3.57 9.43
N GLN A 111 8.19 3.61 9.28
CA GLN A 111 8.84 3.87 7.99
C GLN A 111 8.45 2.84 6.94
N TYR A 112 8.40 1.56 7.32
CA TYR A 112 7.98 0.49 6.44
C TYR A 112 6.54 0.69 5.95
N LEU A 113 5.59 0.89 6.87
CA LEU A 113 4.17 1.07 6.54
C LEU A 113 3.93 2.28 5.64
N TRP A 114 4.63 3.38 5.93
CA TRP A 114 4.56 4.58 5.11
C TRP A 114 5.15 4.35 3.71
N LYS A 115 6.32 3.70 3.59
CA LYS A 115 6.91 3.39 2.28
C LYS A 115 6.00 2.48 1.46
N LEU A 116 5.41 1.46 2.08
CA LEU A 116 4.44 0.58 1.43
C LEU A 116 3.24 1.37 0.90
N LYS A 117 2.70 2.31 1.68
CA LYS A 117 1.60 3.20 1.26
C LYS A 117 1.95 4.01 0.01
N GLU A 118 3.16 4.57 -0.03
CA GLU A 118 3.64 5.36 -1.17
C GLU A 118 3.90 4.50 -2.40
N VAL A 119 4.48 3.31 -2.22
CA VAL A 119 4.68 2.32 -3.30
C VAL A 119 3.34 1.96 -3.90
N ILE A 120 2.34 1.62 -3.09
CA ILE A 120 0.99 1.32 -3.59
C ILE A 120 0.42 2.51 -4.37
N SER A 121 0.51 3.72 -3.81
CA SER A 121 0.03 4.95 -4.47
C SER A 121 0.68 5.16 -5.85
N SER A 122 1.96 4.83 -5.98
CA SER A 122 2.73 4.99 -7.22
C SER A 122 2.47 3.92 -8.29
N VAL A 123 1.98 2.74 -7.89
CA VAL A 123 1.77 1.60 -8.81
C VAL A 123 0.29 1.33 -9.11
N ILE A 124 -0.65 1.95 -8.38
CA ILE A 124 -2.10 1.81 -8.60
C ILE A 124 -2.47 2.05 -10.08
N SER A 125 -1.79 2.99 -10.75
CA SER A 125 -2.05 3.29 -12.18
C SER A 125 -1.64 2.19 -13.15
N ALA A 126 -0.78 1.23 -12.74
CA ALA A 126 -0.46 0.05 -13.53
C ALA A 126 -1.61 -0.99 -13.55
N PHE A 127 -2.60 -0.81 -12.68
CA PHE A 127 -3.80 -1.63 -12.59
C PHE A 127 -5.03 -0.73 -12.79
N PRO A 128 -5.36 -0.29 -14.01
CA PRO A 128 -6.48 0.62 -14.23
C PRO A 128 -7.82 -0.02 -13.86
N LYS A 129 -8.74 0.82 -13.38
CA LYS A 129 -10.16 0.47 -13.27
C LYS A 129 -10.74 0.33 -14.67
N THR A 130 -11.64 -0.63 -14.86
CA THR A 130 -12.46 -0.68 -16.07
C THR A 130 -13.28 0.60 -16.14
N ARG A 131 -13.03 1.44 -17.16
CA ARG A 131 -13.89 2.59 -17.44
C ARG A 131 -15.02 2.11 -18.33
N LEU A 132 -16.25 2.45 -17.97
CA LEU A 132 -17.41 2.22 -18.82
C LEU A 132 -17.70 3.50 -19.57
N LYS A 133 -17.72 3.43 -20.91
CA LYS A 133 -18.18 4.50 -21.76
C LYS A 133 -19.56 4.16 -22.31
N TRP A 134 -20.40 5.18 -22.45
CA TRP A 134 -21.66 5.07 -23.15
C TRP A 134 -21.44 5.42 -24.62
N GLU A 135 -21.43 4.42 -25.49
CA GLU A 135 -21.27 4.56 -26.94
C GLU A 135 -22.29 3.65 -27.65
N ASP A 136 -22.92 4.15 -28.72
CA ASP A 136 -23.92 3.42 -29.51
C ASP A 136 -25.08 2.79 -28.71
N ASN A 137 -25.62 3.55 -27.74
CA ASN A 137 -26.69 3.09 -26.83
C ASN A 137 -26.35 1.84 -26.01
N GLN A 138 -25.05 1.55 -25.84
CA GLN A 138 -24.57 0.44 -25.01
C GLN A 138 -23.43 0.92 -24.09
N PHE A 139 -23.28 0.25 -22.95
CA PHE A 139 -22.08 0.41 -22.13
C PHE A 139 -20.95 -0.43 -22.75
N GLN A 140 -19.85 0.20 -23.11
CA GLN A 140 -18.63 -0.45 -23.59
C GLN A 140 -17.50 -0.32 -22.57
N GLU A 141 -16.72 -1.38 -22.41
CA GLU A 141 -15.51 -1.36 -21.58
C GLU A 141 -14.38 -0.65 -22.32
N GLU A 142 -13.95 0.50 -21.80
CA GLU A 142 -12.75 1.20 -22.27
C GLU A 142 -11.52 0.55 -21.63
N LYS A 143 -10.78 -0.23 -22.42
CA LYS A 143 -9.46 -0.74 -22.03
C LYS A 143 -8.43 0.39 -22.11
N GLU A 144 -8.06 0.96 -20.96
CA GLU A 144 -6.91 1.86 -20.88
C GLU A 144 -5.65 1.07 -21.26
N LYS A 145 -4.86 1.53 -22.25
CA LYS A 145 -3.64 0.85 -22.68
C LYS A 145 -2.61 0.84 -21.54
N ILE A 146 -2.55 -0.25 -20.80
CA ILE A 146 -1.43 -0.58 -19.92
C ILE A 146 -0.29 -1.03 -20.82
N PHE A 147 0.95 -0.65 -20.50
CA PHE A 147 2.11 -1.20 -21.18
C PHE A 147 2.30 -2.66 -20.70
N GLU A 148 1.69 -3.59 -21.42
CA GLU A 148 2.07 -5.00 -21.45
C GLU A 148 3.28 -5.09 -22.40
N ILE A 149 4.45 -5.50 -21.89
CA ILE A 149 5.62 -5.81 -22.71
C ILE A 149 5.73 -7.33 -22.73
#